data_AF-A0A846PDV4-F1
#
_entry.id   AF-A0A846PDV4-F1
#
_cell.length_a   1.000
_cell.length_b   1.000
_cell.length_c   1.000
_cell.angle_alpha   90.00
_cell.angle_beta   90.00
_cell.angle_gamma   90.00
#
_symmetry.space_group_name_H-M   'P 1'
#
loop_
_entity.id
_entity.type
_entity.pdbx_description
1 polymer ?
#
loop_
_entity_poly.entity_id
_entity_poly.type
_entity_poly.pdbx_seq_one_letter_code
_entity_poly.pdbx_strand_id
1 'polypeptide(L)'
;MKVSEMVKELELSKIHPNRLNPRLDINMERLNELADSIKQVGLLEPLIVRPVDDGYEVVVGERRYRASQQANLRKVPVIIREYSDDEVIELNLIENVQREDLSGVEKGRSCKKLMEKYPDKYPSQVTLAEKIGVDASMISRWLQLTEAPEIIQRMIAPVEPVSRKIPEGKIATRTATTIIQRIKEPERQIEVARELAKKPTPEREVRTIIKEVAREPSRPVQEIVQEIAEKPYELPFRLSHMERILNDTKVQTSRTGIADPKIKVGAIVHAAVWEPHFADLRVKDIERKRLKYFDEEDAKREGGYTLEEFKRVWKEIHGKWNEDQFVYVIHFERMK
;
A
#
# COMPACT_ATOMS: atom_id res chain seq x y z
N MET A 1 -1.68 16.45 31.16
CA MET A 1 -1.58 15.50 32.29
C MET A 1 -2.26 14.21 31.88
N LYS A 2 -1.52 13.09 31.76
CA LYS A 2 -2.13 11.77 31.64
C LYS A 2 -2.69 11.39 33.01
N VAL A 3 -4.01 11.41 33.16
CA VAL A 3 -4.65 10.81 34.33
C VAL A 3 -4.27 9.33 34.32
N SER A 4 -3.69 8.83 35.41
CA SER A 4 -3.50 7.40 35.61
C SER A 4 -4.89 6.77 35.66
N GLU A 5 -5.31 6.14 34.56
CA GLU A 5 -6.63 5.53 34.48
C GLU A 5 -6.63 4.25 35.32
N MET A 6 -7.42 4.25 36.40
CA MET A 6 -7.57 3.06 37.23
C MET A 6 -8.29 1.96 36.46
N VAL A 7 -7.58 0.88 36.23
CA VAL A 7 -8.17 -0.40 35.79
C VAL A 7 -8.96 -0.98 36.95
N LYS A 8 -10.22 -1.35 36.71
CA LYS A 8 -11.12 -2.01 37.66
C LYS A 8 -11.52 -3.37 37.14
N GLU A 9 -11.82 -4.32 38.01
CA GLU A 9 -12.48 -5.57 37.59
C GLU A 9 -14.00 -5.43 37.71
N LEU A 10 -14.72 -5.72 36.62
CA LEU A 10 -16.18 -5.77 36.61
C LEU A 10 -16.68 -7.17 36.26
N GLU A 11 -17.83 -7.52 36.81
CA GLU A 11 -18.56 -8.73 36.42
C GLU A 11 -18.99 -8.62 34.96
N LEU A 12 -18.65 -9.63 34.16
CA LEU A 12 -18.93 -9.64 32.73
C LEU A 12 -20.43 -9.57 32.43
N SER A 13 -21.26 -10.09 33.34
CA SER A 13 -22.73 -10.03 33.27
C SER A 13 -23.32 -8.62 33.38
N LYS A 14 -22.56 -7.66 33.90
CA LYS A 14 -22.97 -6.24 34.01
C LYS A 14 -22.54 -5.39 32.81
N ILE A 15 -21.82 -5.99 31.86
CA ILE A 15 -21.31 -5.33 30.67
C ILE A 15 -22.15 -5.79 29.49
N HIS A 16 -22.63 -4.84 28.69
CA HIS A 16 -23.47 -5.04 27.53
C HIS A 16 -22.71 -4.64 26.25
N PRO A 17 -23.00 -5.29 25.10
CA PRO A 17 -22.43 -4.89 23.82
C PRO A 17 -22.91 -3.49 23.43
N ASN A 18 -22.10 -2.80 22.62
CA ASN A 18 -22.43 -1.47 22.14
C ASN A 18 -23.67 -1.48 21.22
N ARG A 19 -24.78 -0.89 21.65
CA ARG A 19 -26.01 -0.78 20.85
C ARG A 19 -25.84 0.10 19.62
N LEU A 20 -24.87 1.03 19.66
CA LEU A 20 -24.56 1.99 18.61
C LEU A 20 -23.58 1.44 17.57
N ASN A 21 -23.18 0.16 17.67
CA ASN A 21 -22.34 -0.51 16.67
C ASN A 21 -22.97 -1.81 16.12
N PRO A 22 -23.99 -1.71 15.24
CA PRO A 22 -24.80 -2.86 14.82
C PRO A 22 -24.13 -3.78 13.77
N ARG A 23 -22.97 -3.43 13.23
CA ARG A 23 -22.30 -4.17 12.15
C ARG A 23 -20.86 -4.53 12.52
N LEU A 24 -20.69 -5.40 13.51
CA LEU A 24 -19.44 -6.17 13.60
C LEU A 24 -19.60 -7.44 12.75
N ASP A 25 -19.02 -7.43 11.55
CA ASP A 25 -18.67 -8.68 10.87
C ASP A 25 -17.57 -9.36 11.69
N ILE A 26 -17.96 -10.35 12.48
CA ILE A 26 -17.06 -11.09 13.33
C ILE A 26 -16.54 -12.29 12.56
N ASN A 27 -15.24 -12.28 12.26
CA ASN A 27 -14.56 -13.48 11.83
C ASN A 27 -14.53 -14.48 13.00
N MET A 28 -15.33 -15.54 12.91
CA MET A 28 -15.50 -16.54 13.96
C MET A 28 -14.21 -17.29 14.28
N GLU A 29 -13.37 -17.58 13.29
CA GLU A 29 -12.07 -18.25 13.52
C GLU A 29 -11.17 -17.40 14.42
N ARG A 30 -11.00 -16.11 14.08
CA ARG A 30 -10.20 -15.17 14.88
C ARG A 30 -10.80 -14.89 16.25
N LEU A 31 -12.12 -15.00 16.40
CA LEU A 31 -12.76 -14.89 17.71
C LEU A 31 -12.45 -16.11 18.58
N ASN A 32 -12.53 -17.32 18.01
CA ASN A 32 -12.23 -18.57 18.69
C ASN A 32 -10.76 -18.60 19.19
N GLU A 33 -9.81 -18.23 18.33
CA GLU A 33 -8.39 -18.13 18.70
C GLU A 33 -8.17 -17.16 19.88
N LEU A 34 -8.84 -15.99 19.85
CA LEU A 34 -8.75 -15.03 20.94
C LEU A 34 -9.40 -15.55 22.22
N ALA A 35 -10.54 -16.23 22.13
CA ALA A 35 -11.21 -16.82 23.27
C ALA A 35 -10.36 -17.91 23.93
N ASP A 36 -9.71 -18.77 23.15
CA ASP A 36 -8.83 -19.80 23.69
C ASP A 36 -7.57 -19.21 24.36
N SER A 37 -7.00 -18.15 23.78
CA SER A 37 -5.94 -17.38 24.44
C SER A 37 -6.41 -16.77 25.76
N ILE A 38 -7.56 -16.10 25.78
CA ILE A 38 -8.15 -15.49 26.98
C ILE A 38 -8.45 -16.54 28.07
N LYS A 39 -8.86 -17.77 27.70
CA LYS A 39 -9.02 -18.86 28.68
C LYS A 39 -7.71 -19.22 29.39
N GLN A 40 -6.57 -19.13 28.70
CA GLN A 40 -5.27 -19.51 29.23
C GLN A 40 -4.63 -18.42 30.09
N VAL A 41 -4.64 -17.18 29.60
CA VAL A 41 -3.88 -16.07 30.23
C VAL A 41 -4.76 -14.96 30.80
N GLY A 42 -6.08 -15.09 30.68
CA GLY A 42 -7.03 -14.02 31.03
C GLY A 42 -7.05 -12.90 30.00
N LEU A 43 -7.86 -11.88 30.27
CA LEU A 43 -7.91 -10.68 29.44
C LEU A 43 -6.79 -9.71 29.88
N LEU A 44 -5.72 -9.61 29.10
CA LEU A 44 -4.56 -8.77 29.45
C LEU A 44 -4.81 -7.27 29.25
N GLU A 45 -5.46 -6.91 28.14
CA GLU A 45 -5.78 -5.52 27.84
C GLU A 45 -7.21 -5.18 28.32
N PRO A 46 -7.39 -4.15 29.16
CA PRO A 46 -8.71 -3.80 29.70
C PRO A 46 -9.68 -3.33 28.61
N LEU A 47 -10.97 -3.60 28.80
CA LEU A 47 -12.04 -3.02 27.99
C LEU A 47 -12.24 -1.55 28.37
N ILE A 48 -12.65 -0.69 27.43
CA ILE A 48 -13.15 0.64 27.80
C ILE A 48 -14.66 0.56 27.79
N VAL A 49 -15.27 0.89 28.93
CA VAL A 49 -16.72 0.84 29.12
C VAL A 49 -17.24 2.18 29.60
N ARG A 50 -18.53 2.46 29.35
CA ARG A 50 -19.24 3.60 29.91
C ARG A 50 -20.39 3.15 30.82
N PRO A 51 -20.71 3.90 31.90
CA PRO A 51 -21.89 3.62 32.70
C PRO A 51 -23.16 3.87 31.88
N VAL A 52 -24.17 3.01 32.06
CA VAL A 52 -25.54 3.14 31.54
C VAL A 52 -26.53 2.74 32.63
N ASP A 53 -27.83 2.99 32.45
CA ASP A 53 -28.86 2.77 33.48
C ASP A 53 -28.83 1.35 34.09
N ASP A 54 -28.53 0.33 33.26
CA ASP A 54 -28.49 -1.08 33.66
C ASP A 54 -27.07 -1.68 33.54
N GLY A 55 -26.07 -0.99 34.11
CA GLY A 55 -24.69 -1.48 34.20
C GLY A 55 -23.73 -0.70 33.32
N TYR A 56 -23.06 -1.39 32.40
CA TYR A 56 -22.00 -0.81 31.58
C TYR A 56 -22.15 -1.21 30.12
N GLU A 57 -21.75 -0.34 29.21
CA GLU A 57 -21.72 -0.62 27.77
C GLU A 57 -20.27 -0.57 27.26
N VAL A 58 -19.90 -1.53 26.41
CA VAL A 58 -18.58 -1.56 25.76
C VAL A 58 -18.44 -0.38 24.80
N VAL A 59 -17.40 0.42 24.97
CA VAL A 59 -17.04 1.51 24.06
C VAL A 59 -15.89 1.06 23.15
N VAL A 60 -14.86 0.42 23.72
CA VAL A 60 -13.71 -0.11 22.97
C VAL A 60 -13.41 -1.53 23.44
N GLY A 61 -13.14 -2.43 22.49
CA GLY A 61 -12.77 -3.82 22.78
C GLY A 61 -13.91 -4.83 22.62
N GLU A 62 -14.91 -4.56 21.77
CA GLU A 62 -16.06 -5.45 21.54
C GLU A 62 -15.65 -6.91 21.21
N ARG A 63 -14.60 -7.10 20.40
CA ARG A 63 -14.06 -8.46 20.13
C ARG A 63 -13.50 -9.14 21.39
N ARG A 64 -12.82 -8.38 22.26
CA ARG A 64 -12.28 -8.87 23.54
C ARG A 64 -13.39 -9.17 24.54
N TYR A 65 -14.46 -8.37 24.55
CA TYR A 65 -15.67 -8.64 25.35
C TYR A 65 -16.33 -9.96 24.93
N ARG A 66 -16.60 -10.14 23.63
CA ARG A 66 -17.21 -11.39 23.12
C ARG A 66 -16.33 -12.61 23.33
N ALA A 67 -15.03 -12.49 23.11
CA ALA A 67 -14.09 -13.57 23.37
C ALA A 67 -14.03 -13.91 24.88
N SER A 68 -14.12 -12.90 25.77
CA SER A 68 -14.24 -13.11 27.22
C SER A 68 -15.53 -13.84 27.61
N GLN A 69 -16.64 -13.57 26.92
CA GLN A 69 -17.90 -14.31 27.11
C GLN A 69 -17.74 -15.78 26.68
N GLN A 70 -17.17 -16.02 25.50
CA GLN A 70 -16.90 -17.37 25.00
C GLN A 70 -15.88 -18.14 25.87
N ALA A 71 -14.95 -17.42 26.50
CA ALA A 71 -14.01 -17.95 27.49
C ALA A 71 -14.66 -18.22 28.86
N ASN A 72 -15.93 -17.86 29.07
CA ASN A 72 -16.65 -17.98 30.34
C ASN A 72 -15.95 -17.26 31.51
N LEU A 73 -15.31 -16.11 31.24
CA LEU A 73 -14.75 -15.29 32.32
C LEU A 73 -15.86 -14.71 33.19
N ARG A 74 -15.68 -14.76 34.52
CA ARG A 74 -16.61 -14.14 35.48
C ARG A 74 -16.42 -12.63 35.57
N LYS A 75 -15.16 -12.19 35.55
CA LYS A 75 -14.76 -10.79 35.63
C LYS A 75 -13.75 -10.46 34.56
N VAL A 76 -13.74 -9.21 34.15
CA VAL A 76 -12.79 -8.67 33.18
C VAL A 76 -12.23 -7.34 33.67
N PRO A 77 -10.94 -7.04 33.40
CA PRO A 77 -10.39 -5.72 33.62
C PRO A 77 -11.00 -4.72 32.65
N VAL A 78 -11.38 -3.56 33.18
CA VAL A 78 -12.00 -2.46 32.44
C VAL A 78 -11.45 -1.12 32.89
N ILE A 79 -11.57 -0.13 32.02
CA ILE A 79 -11.44 1.29 32.31
C ILE A 79 -12.83 1.89 32.11
N ILE A 80 -13.37 2.50 33.16
CA ILE A 80 -14.68 3.15 33.12
C ILE A 80 -14.47 4.61 32.73
N ARG A 81 -15.09 5.04 31.63
CA ARG A 81 -15.09 6.43 31.17
C ARG A 81 -16.52 6.91 30.94
N GLU A 82 -16.80 8.15 31.30
CA GLU A 82 -18.08 8.77 30.95
C GLU A 82 -18.01 9.24 29.51
N TYR A 83 -18.86 8.65 28.66
CA TYR A 83 -19.01 9.03 27.27
C TYR A 83 -20.49 9.19 26.94
N SER A 84 -20.82 10.32 26.33
CA SER A 84 -22.11 10.55 25.68
C SER A 84 -22.29 9.60 24.48
N ASP A 85 -23.53 9.39 24.05
CA ASP A 85 -23.83 8.59 22.85
C ASP A 85 -23.09 9.13 21.62
N ASP A 86 -22.99 10.44 21.50
CA ASP A 86 -22.30 11.09 20.40
C ASP A 86 -20.79 10.87 20.44
N GLU A 87 -20.15 10.84 21.61
CA GLU A 87 -18.73 10.50 21.73
C GLU A 87 -18.47 9.02 21.42
N VAL A 88 -19.35 8.12 21.83
CA VAL A 88 -19.24 6.69 21.49
C VAL A 88 -19.36 6.49 19.98
N ILE A 89 -20.30 7.17 19.32
CA ILE A 89 -20.44 7.11 17.85
C ILE A 89 -19.20 7.68 17.16
N GLU A 90 -18.65 8.79 17.66
CA GLU A 90 -17.41 9.39 17.14
C GLU A 90 -16.23 8.41 17.23
N LEU A 91 -16.02 7.80 18.41
CA LEU A 91 -14.96 6.80 18.62
C LEU A 91 -15.13 5.58 17.73
N ASN A 92 -16.36 5.08 17.57
CA ASN A 92 -16.65 3.96 16.67
C ASN A 92 -16.34 4.29 15.21
N LEU A 93 -16.59 5.53 14.76
CA LEU A 93 -16.25 5.94 13.40
C LEU A 93 -14.73 6.06 13.21
N ILE A 94 -13.99 6.57 14.21
CA ILE A 94 -12.53 6.67 14.17
C ILE A 94 -11.88 5.28 14.11
N GLU A 95 -12.29 4.36 14.99
CA GLU A 95 -11.80 2.98 14.99
C GLU A 95 -12.06 2.31 13.64
N ASN A 96 -13.26 2.49 13.08
CA ASN A 96 -13.58 1.99 11.76
C ASN A 96 -12.64 2.55 10.67
N VAL A 97 -12.25 3.83 10.69
CA VAL A 97 -11.28 4.36 9.71
C VAL A 97 -9.90 3.69 9.87
N GLN A 98 -9.50 3.39 11.11
CA GLN A 98 -8.20 2.80 11.43
C GLN A 98 -8.11 1.30 11.09
N ARG A 99 -9.23 0.64 10.77
CA ARG A 99 -9.24 -0.76 10.34
C ARG A 99 -8.38 -1.00 9.10
N GLU A 100 -7.47 -1.97 9.20
CA GLU A 100 -6.55 -2.32 8.11
C GLU A 100 -7.24 -3.07 6.97
N ASP A 101 -8.36 -3.74 7.25
CA ASP A 101 -9.10 -4.59 6.31
C ASP A 101 -10.09 -3.83 5.43
N LEU A 102 -10.31 -2.53 5.69
CA LEU A 102 -11.19 -1.69 4.90
C LEU A 102 -10.51 -1.13 3.64
N SER A 103 -11.29 -1.08 2.57
CA SER A 103 -10.91 -0.42 1.32
C SER A 103 -10.80 1.09 1.51
N GLY A 104 -10.04 1.76 0.62
CA GLY A 104 -9.94 3.22 0.62
C GLY A 104 -11.30 3.93 0.47
N VAL A 105 -12.27 3.28 -0.19
CA VAL A 105 -13.65 3.79 -0.33
C VAL A 105 -14.39 3.75 1.02
N GLU A 106 -14.30 2.63 1.74
CA GLU A 106 -14.96 2.47 3.03
C GLU A 106 -14.37 3.43 4.07
N LYS A 107 -13.04 3.56 4.11
CA LYS A 107 -12.37 4.59 4.92
C LYS A 107 -12.87 5.99 4.57
N GLY A 108 -12.96 6.29 3.27
CA GLY A 108 -13.48 7.57 2.79
C GLY A 108 -14.91 7.86 3.25
N ARG A 109 -15.80 6.86 3.21
CA ARG A 109 -17.19 7.00 3.70
C ARG A 109 -17.24 7.26 5.20
N SER A 110 -16.38 6.60 5.99
CA SER A 110 -16.28 6.86 7.43
C SER A 110 -15.71 8.26 7.72
N CYS A 111 -14.69 8.71 6.98
CA CYS A 111 -14.18 10.09 7.05
C CYS A 111 -15.26 11.11 6.71
N LYS A 112 -16.02 10.89 5.63
CA LYS A 112 -17.12 11.79 5.22
C LYS A 112 -18.18 11.90 6.32
N LYS A 113 -18.61 10.77 6.89
CA LYS A 113 -19.56 10.75 8.02
C LYS A 113 -19.04 11.51 9.24
N LEU A 114 -17.74 11.38 9.59
CA LEU A 114 -17.15 12.13 10.69
C LEU A 114 -17.20 13.64 10.46
N MET A 115 -16.81 14.08 9.26
CA MET A 115 -16.82 15.50 8.89
C MET A 115 -18.23 16.09 8.83
N GLU A 116 -19.21 15.34 8.30
CA GLU A 116 -20.60 15.77 8.22
C GLU A 116 -21.29 15.80 9.58
N LYS A 117 -21.03 14.81 10.45
CA LYS A 117 -21.68 14.71 11.76
C LYS A 117 -21.06 15.65 12.79
N TYR A 118 -19.76 15.92 12.72
CA TYR A 118 -19.07 16.78 13.68
C TYR A 118 -18.23 17.87 12.98
N PRO A 119 -18.87 18.81 12.26
CA PRO A 119 -18.17 19.84 11.48
C PRO A 119 -17.29 20.75 12.33
N ASP A 120 -17.69 21.06 13.57
CA ASP A 120 -16.88 21.87 14.49
C ASP A 120 -15.62 21.13 14.99
N LYS A 121 -15.69 19.80 15.10
CA LYS A 121 -14.57 18.95 15.53
C LYS A 121 -13.64 18.55 14.38
N TYR A 122 -14.18 18.46 13.17
CA TYR A 122 -13.49 18.06 11.93
C TYR A 122 -13.77 19.04 10.77
N PRO A 123 -13.42 20.33 10.91
CA PRO A 123 -13.75 21.35 9.92
C PRO A 123 -12.95 21.20 8.61
N SER A 124 -11.85 20.44 8.65
CA SER A 124 -10.97 20.25 7.50
C SER A 124 -10.38 18.85 7.44
N GLN A 125 -9.94 18.45 6.25
CA GLN A 125 -9.22 17.18 6.03
C GLN A 125 -7.92 17.12 6.84
N VAL A 126 -7.26 18.25 7.07
CA VAL A 126 -6.02 18.35 7.85
C VAL A 126 -6.30 18.03 9.32
N THR A 127 -7.31 18.66 9.90
CA THR A 127 -7.72 18.42 11.29
C THR A 127 -8.16 16.96 11.51
N LEU A 128 -8.86 16.38 10.55
CA LEU A 128 -9.23 14.96 10.60
C LEU A 128 -8.01 14.04 10.55
N ALA A 129 -7.05 14.33 9.66
CA ALA A 129 -5.84 13.56 9.49
C ALA A 129 -4.99 13.54 10.78
N GLU A 130 -4.83 14.70 11.42
CA GLU A 130 -4.12 14.83 12.71
C GLU A 130 -4.78 14.00 13.81
N LYS A 131 -6.11 14.03 13.92
CA LYS A 131 -6.86 13.28 14.94
C LYS A 131 -6.84 11.77 14.72
N ILE A 132 -6.83 11.32 13.47
CA ILE A 132 -6.80 9.88 13.12
C ILE A 132 -5.35 9.33 13.13
N GLY A 133 -4.35 10.20 12.98
CA GLY A 133 -2.94 9.82 12.94
C GLY A 133 -2.47 9.36 11.56
N VAL A 134 -2.96 10.00 10.49
CA VAL A 134 -2.60 9.69 9.09
C VAL A 134 -2.24 10.96 8.34
N ASP A 135 -1.62 10.84 7.17
CA ASP A 135 -1.33 12.00 6.32
C ASP A 135 -2.62 12.60 5.75
N ALA A 136 -2.70 13.93 5.70
CA ALA A 136 -3.83 14.64 5.06
C ALA A 136 -4.02 14.24 3.59
N SER A 137 -2.93 13.87 2.90
CA SER A 137 -2.99 13.35 1.53
C SER A 137 -3.72 12.00 1.43
N MET A 138 -3.75 11.18 2.48
CA MET A 138 -4.53 9.94 2.53
C MET A 138 -6.00 10.21 2.74
N ILE A 139 -6.37 11.12 3.65
CA ILE A 139 -7.76 11.55 3.85
C ILE A 139 -8.34 12.09 2.54
N SER A 140 -7.62 13.00 1.88
CA SER A 140 -8.02 13.56 0.59
C SER A 140 -8.26 12.48 -0.46
N ARG A 141 -7.34 11.51 -0.53
CA ARG A 141 -7.46 10.35 -1.42
C ARG A 141 -8.72 9.54 -1.14
N TRP A 142 -8.93 9.12 0.10
CA TRP A 142 -10.08 8.30 0.46
C TRP A 142 -11.41 9.02 0.17
N LEU A 143 -11.51 10.32 0.46
CA LEU A 143 -12.69 11.12 0.15
C LEU A 143 -12.98 11.16 -1.35
N GLN A 144 -11.96 11.40 -2.19
CA GLN A 144 -12.12 11.41 -3.65
C GLN A 144 -12.62 10.06 -4.20
N LEU A 145 -12.22 8.93 -3.60
CA LEU A 145 -12.70 7.62 -4.02
C LEU A 145 -14.19 7.42 -3.76
N THR A 146 -14.77 8.14 -2.79
CA THR A 146 -16.22 8.07 -2.53
C THR A 146 -17.05 8.72 -3.63
N GLU A 147 -16.42 9.58 -4.43
CA GLU A 147 -17.03 10.32 -5.55
C GLU A 147 -16.82 9.59 -6.89
N ALA A 148 -16.01 8.53 -6.91
CA ALA A 148 -15.76 7.74 -8.11
C ALA A 148 -17.05 7.03 -8.58
N PRO A 149 -17.19 6.71 -9.87
CA PRO A 149 -18.26 5.83 -10.35
C PRO A 149 -18.32 4.53 -9.55
N GLU A 150 -19.53 4.05 -9.25
CA GLU A 150 -19.73 2.89 -8.36
C GLU A 150 -18.99 1.64 -8.84
N ILE A 151 -18.90 1.46 -10.17
CA ILE A 151 -18.12 0.37 -10.79
C ILE A 151 -16.65 0.45 -10.37
N ILE A 152 -16.04 1.64 -10.38
CA ILE A 152 -14.64 1.83 -9.96
C ILE A 152 -14.51 1.57 -8.46
N GLN A 153 -15.45 2.05 -7.64
CA GLN A 153 -15.45 1.78 -6.20
C GLN A 153 -15.41 0.27 -5.90
N ARG A 154 -16.22 -0.52 -6.61
CA ARG A 154 -16.25 -1.98 -6.49
C ARG A 154 -14.98 -2.67 -7.00
N MET A 155 -14.22 -2.04 -7.89
CA MET A 155 -12.96 -2.55 -8.43
C MET A 155 -11.75 -2.26 -7.53
N ILE A 156 -11.87 -1.37 -6.55
CA ILE A 156 -10.76 -1.09 -5.63
C ILE A 156 -10.50 -2.31 -4.75
N ALA A 157 -9.23 -2.67 -4.60
CA ALA A 157 -8.82 -3.77 -3.74
C ALA A 157 -9.22 -3.48 -2.27
N PRO A 158 -9.68 -4.50 -1.51
CA PRO A 158 -10.17 -4.32 -0.15
C PRO A 158 -9.08 -3.92 0.84
N VAL A 159 -7.81 -4.26 0.58
CA VAL A 159 -6.68 -3.90 1.45
C VAL A 159 -5.63 -3.20 0.60
N GLU A 160 -5.01 -2.13 1.12
CA GLU A 160 -3.84 -1.53 0.47
C GLU A 160 -2.74 -2.59 0.37
N PRO A 161 -2.37 -3.03 -0.84
CA PRO A 161 -1.37 -4.06 -1.00
C PRO A 161 0.00 -3.45 -0.71
N VAL A 162 0.41 -3.47 0.56
CA VAL A 162 1.78 -3.10 0.94
C VAL A 162 2.77 -4.13 0.36
N SER A 163 2.34 -5.41 0.28
CA SER A 163 3.14 -6.52 -0.29
C SER A 163 2.31 -7.62 -0.98
N ARG A 164 0.99 -7.44 -1.14
CA ARG A 164 0.09 -8.48 -1.70
C ARG A 164 -0.15 -8.23 -3.20
N LYS A 165 -0.22 -9.32 -3.97
CA LYS A 165 -0.68 -9.25 -5.36
C LYS A 165 -2.11 -8.68 -5.37
N ILE A 166 -2.35 -7.64 -6.18
CA ILE A 166 -3.70 -7.11 -6.37
C ILE A 166 -4.58 -8.27 -6.90
N PRO A 167 -5.75 -8.54 -6.30
CA PRO A 167 -6.63 -9.61 -6.78
C PRO A 167 -7.03 -9.38 -8.24
N GLU A 168 -7.30 -10.46 -8.97
CA GLU A 168 -7.79 -10.37 -10.34
C GLU A 168 -9.09 -9.56 -10.42
N GLY A 169 -9.22 -8.71 -11.44
CA GLY A 169 -10.36 -7.81 -11.58
C GLY A 169 -10.37 -6.62 -10.60
N LYS A 170 -9.31 -6.44 -9.79
CA LYS A 170 -9.15 -5.31 -8.88
C LYS A 170 -8.04 -4.36 -9.32
N ILE A 171 -8.10 -3.13 -8.81
CA ILE A 171 -7.07 -2.10 -8.96
C ILE A 171 -6.65 -1.56 -7.59
N ALA A 172 -5.41 -1.06 -7.52
CA ALA A 172 -4.92 -0.41 -6.31
C ALA A 172 -5.62 0.94 -6.06
N THR A 173 -5.75 1.32 -4.80
CA THR A 173 -6.29 2.61 -4.34
C THR A 173 -5.64 3.80 -5.06
N ARG A 174 -4.31 3.80 -5.17
CA ARG A 174 -3.53 4.86 -5.84
C ARG A 174 -3.83 4.94 -7.34
N THR A 175 -4.03 3.79 -8.00
CA THR A 175 -4.42 3.71 -9.41
C THR A 175 -5.80 4.33 -9.61
N ALA A 176 -6.80 3.92 -8.83
CA ALA A 176 -8.15 4.47 -8.89
C ALA A 176 -8.16 6.00 -8.69
N THR A 177 -7.42 6.48 -7.70
CA THR A 177 -7.26 7.93 -7.44
C THR A 177 -6.68 8.64 -8.65
N THR A 178 -5.63 8.09 -9.26
CA THR A 178 -4.95 8.71 -10.41
C THR A 178 -5.87 8.77 -11.62
N ILE A 179 -6.69 7.73 -11.85
CA ILE A 179 -7.72 7.71 -12.90
C ILE A 179 -8.71 8.86 -12.68
N ILE A 180 -9.28 8.97 -11.47
CA ILE A 180 -10.28 9.98 -11.13
C ILE A 180 -9.73 11.41 -11.28
N GLN A 181 -8.47 11.62 -10.89
CA GLN A 181 -7.83 12.95 -10.95
C GLN A 181 -7.45 13.38 -12.37
N ARG A 182 -7.17 12.43 -13.27
CA ARG A 182 -6.60 12.72 -14.60
C ARG A 182 -7.59 12.62 -15.74
N ILE A 183 -8.64 11.81 -15.58
CA ILE A 183 -9.62 11.54 -16.63
C ILE A 183 -10.96 12.10 -16.16
N LYS A 184 -11.58 13.00 -16.95
CA LYS A 184 -12.79 13.71 -16.54
C LYS A 184 -14.05 12.88 -16.77
N GLU A 185 -14.10 12.14 -17.87
CA GLU A 185 -15.29 11.43 -18.33
C GLU A 185 -15.48 10.12 -17.54
N PRO A 186 -16.61 9.94 -16.82
CA PRO A 186 -16.85 8.75 -15.99
C PRO A 186 -16.77 7.42 -16.74
N GLU A 187 -17.33 7.36 -17.96
CA GLU A 187 -17.29 6.16 -18.79
C GLU A 187 -15.86 5.77 -19.15
N ARG A 188 -15.03 6.77 -19.42
CA ARG A 188 -13.62 6.61 -19.76
C ARG A 188 -12.79 6.16 -18.56
N GLN A 189 -13.08 6.68 -17.37
CA GLN A 189 -12.47 6.20 -16.13
C GLN A 189 -12.74 4.70 -15.92
N ILE A 190 -13.98 4.26 -16.18
CA ILE A 190 -14.38 2.84 -16.04
C ILE A 190 -13.65 1.97 -17.06
N GLU A 191 -13.51 2.43 -18.31
CA GLU A 191 -12.76 1.70 -19.35
C GLU A 191 -11.30 1.47 -18.94
N VAL A 192 -10.61 2.52 -18.48
CA VAL A 192 -9.22 2.42 -18.00
C VAL A 192 -9.11 1.48 -16.80
N ALA A 193 -10.02 1.60 -15.84
CA ALA A 193 -10.04 0.71 -14.68
C ALA A 193 -10.21 -0.76 -15.10
N ARG A 194 -11.10 -1.05 -16.04
CA ARG A 194 -11.32 -2.41 -16.59
C ARG A 194 -10.09 -2.95 -17.27
N GLU A 195 -9.45 -2.17 -18.14
CA GLU A 195 -8.24 -2.63 -18.83
C GLU A 195 -7.08 -2.91 -17.86
N LEU A 196 -6.87 -2.03 -16.87
CA LEU A 196 -5.82 -2.21 -15.87
C LEU A 196 -6.11 -3.35 -14.87
N ALA A 197 -7.37 -3.76 -14.72
CA ALA A 197 -7.78 -4.85 -13.85
C ALA A 197 -7.61 -6.24 -14.50
N LYS A 198 -7.48 -6.32 -15.83
CA LYS A 198 -7.34 -7.59 -16.57
C LYS A 198 -6.03 -8.30 -16.30
N LYS A 199 -4.94 -7.54 -16.12
CA LYS A 199 -3.59 -8.10 -15.91
C LYS A 199 -2.80 -7.25 -14.93
N PRO A 200 -1.91 -7.85 -14.13
CA PRO A 200 -0.96 -7.08 -13.33
C PRO A 200 -0.11 -6.18 -14.23
N THR A 201 -0.18 -4.88 -14.02
CA THR A 201 0.59 -3.87 -14.77
C THR A 201 1.53 -3.15 -13.79
N PRO A 202 2.83 -3.02 -14.11
CA PRO A 202 3.78 -2.26 -13.29
C PRO A 202 3.31 -0.82 -13.05
N GLU A 203 3.54 -0.27 -11.85
CA GLU A 203 3.04 1.06 -11.48
C GLU A 203 3.54 2.17 -12.44
N ARG A 204 4.77 2.04 -12.97
CA ARG A 204 5.31 2.97 -13.98
C ARG A 204 4.43 2.97 -15.23
N GLU A 205 4.10 1.80 -15.76
CA GLU A 205 3.23 1.68 -16.93
C GLU A 205 1.82 2.17 -16.66
N VAL A 206 1.25 1.87 -15.49
CA VAL A 206 -0.07 2.39 -15.07
C VAL A 206 -0.10 3.92 -15.15
N ARG A 207 0.94 4.60 -14.63
CA ARG A 207 1.03 6.07 -14.68
C ARG A 207 1.13 6.58 -16.12
N THR A 208 1.91 5.92 -16.97
CA THR A 208 2.04 6.27 -18.39
C THR A 208 0.72 6.07 -19.14
N ILE A 209 0.04 4.93 -18.93
CA ILE A 209 -1.27 4.63 -19.53
C ILE A 209 -2.27 5.72 -19.18
N ILE A 210 -2.42 6.06 -17.89
CA ILE A 210 -3.38 7.09 -17.46
C ILE A 210 -3.01 8.46 -18.07
N LYS A 211 -1.72 8.78 -18.15
CA LYS A 211 -1.23 10.02 -18.78
C LYS A 211 -1.61 10.09 -20.26
N GLU A 212 -1.35 9.03 -21.04
CA GLU A 212 -1.65 9.02 -22.47
C GLU A 212 -3.16 8.99 -22.73
N VAL A 213 -3.94 8.24 -21.94
CA VAL A 213 -5.42 8.27 -22.05
C VAL A 213 -5.97 9.67 -21.76
N ALA A 214 -5.43 10.38 -20.78
CA ALA A 214 -5.85 11.75 -20.49
C ALA A 214 -5.43 12.75 -21.59
N ARG A 215 -4.34 12.47 -22.32
CA ARG A 215 -3.85 13.29 -23.43
C ARG A 215 -4.63 13.05 -24.72
N GLU A 216 -5.02 11.81 -24.97
CA GLU A 216 -5.71 11.37 -26.19
C GLU A 216 -7.07 10.70 -25.84
N PRO A 217 -8.09 11.48 -25.46
CA PRO A 217 -9.37 10.93 -24.98
C PRO A 217 -10.10 10.06 -26.01
N SER A 218 -9.92 10.32 -27.31
CA SER A 218 -10.59 9.61 -28.40
C SER A 218 -9.94 8.29 -28.81
N ARG A 219 -8.68 8.07 -28.44
CA ARG A 219 -7.93 6.87 -28.84
C ARG A 219 -8.33 5.67 -27.99
N PRO A 220 -8.59 4.46 -28.50
CA PRO A 220 -9.02 3.32 -27.66
C PRO A 220 -8.06 3.01 -26.51
N VAL A 221 -8.56 2.72 -25.29
CA VAL A 221 -7.69 2.43 -24.14
C VAL A 221 -6.86 1.18 -24.40
N GLN A 222 -7.46 0.16 -25.03
CA GLN A 222 -6.82 -1.12 -25.30
C GLN A 222 -5.55 -0.93 -26.14
N GLU A 223 -5.61 -0.07 -27.16
CA GLU A 223 -4.46 0.24 -28.02
C GLU A 223 -3.34 0.91 -27.23
N ILE A 224 -3.66 1.89 -26.38
CA ILE A 224 -2.67 2.59 -25.53
C ILE A 224 -2.02 1.60 -24.57
N VAL A 225 -2.82 0.74 -23.93
CA VAL A 225 -2.33 -0.29 -22.99
C VAL A 225 -1.45 -1.30 -23.71
N GLN A 226 -1.82 -1.72 -24.92
CA GLN A 226 -1.03 -2.66 -25.72
C GLN A 226 0.28 -2.03 -26.18
N GLU A 227 0.25 -0.82 -26.72
CA GLU A 227 1.46 -0.11 -27.16
C GLU A 227 2.46 0.05 -26.00
N ILE A 228 1.98 0.48 -24.82
CA ILE A 228 2.84 0.63 -23.65
C ILE A 228 3.34 -0.72 -23.14
N ALA A 229 2.51 -1.77 -23.18
CA ALA A 229 2.92 -3.11 -22.78
C ALA A 229 3.95 -3.74 -23.74
N GLU A 230 3.93 -3.39 -25.03
CA GLU A 230 4.86 -3.89 -26.04
C GLU A 230 6.16 -3.08 -26.13
N LYS A 231 6.12 -1.79 -25.75
CA LYS A 231 7.31 -0.93 -25.71
C LYS A 231 8.44 -1.56 -24.88
N PRO A 232 9.65 -1.70 -25.43
CA PRO A 232 10.82 -2.17 -24.69
C PRO A 232 11.07 -1.35 -23.43
N TYR A 233 11.61 -2.03 -22.40
CA TYR A 233 11.92 -1.35 -21.15
C TYR A 233 13.05 -0.35 -21.33
N GLU A 234 12.86 0.88 -20.88
CA GLU A 234 13.94 1.87 -20.82
C GLU A 234 14.82 1.60 -19.60
N LEU A 235 16.01 1.08 -19.86
CA LEU A 235 17.03 0.78 -18.88
C LEU A 235 17.91 2.04 -18.65
N PRO A 236 17.80 2.72 -17.50
CA PRO A 236 18.52 3.96 -17.27
C PRO A 236 20.00 3.69 -16.97
N PHE A 237 20.88 4.51 -17.55
CA PHE A 237 22.33 4.55 -17.34
C PHE A 237 22.81 5.96 -16.99
N ARG A 238 24.05 6.08 -16.46
CA ARG A 238 24.71 7.39 -16.27
C ARG A 238 25.27 7.89 -17.60
N LEU A 239 25.42 9.21 -17.76
CA LEU A 239 26.06 9.78 -18.97
C LEU A 239 27.45 9.18 -19.22
N SER A 240 28.23 8.97 -18.15
CA SER A 240 29.56 8.36 -18.22
C SER A 240 29.58 6.90 -18.72
N HIS A 241 28.44 6.24 -18.78
CA HIS A 241 28.31 4.88 -19.31
C HIS A 241 28.04 4.85 -20.82
N MET A 242 27.60 5.97 -21.41
CA MET A 242 27.13 6.02 -22.79
C MET A 242 28.20 5.58 -23.79
N GLU A 243 29.38 6.21 -23.79
CA GLU A 243 30.49 5.83 -24.68
C GLU A 243 30.90 4.38 -24.49
N ARG A 244 30.91 3.90 -23.24
CA ARG A 244 31.30 2.52 -22.92
C ARG A 244 30.31 1.50 -23.47
N ILE A 245 29.01 1.81 -23.44
CA ILE A 245 27.95 0.98 -24.01
C ILE A 245 28.02 1.00 -25.55
N LEU A 246 28.22 2.17 -26.16
CA LEU A 246 28.34 2.30 -27.62
C LEU A 246 29.58 1.56 -28.16
N ASN A 247 30.66 1.51 -27.39
CA ASN A 247 31.88 0.78 -27.72
C ASN A 247 31.88 -0.68 -27.27
N ASP A 248 30.75 -1.22 -26.80
CA ASP A 248 30.59 -2.61 -26.35
C ASP A 248 31.56 -3.01 -25.21
N THR A 249 32.05 -2.03 -24.43
CA THR A 249 32.99 -2.24 -23.30
C THR A 249 32.27 -2.38 -21.95
N LYS A 250 31.13 -1.71 -21.78
CA LYS A 250 30.22 -1.97 -20.66
C LYS A 250 29.16 -2.95 -21.15
N VAL A 251 29.25 -4.18 -20.65
CA VAL A 251 28.41 -5.31 -21.07
C VAL A 251 27.49 -5.81 -19.96
N GLN A 252 27.51 -5.16 -18.79
CA GLN A 252 26.62 -5.51 -17.69
C GLN A 252 26.10 -4.30 -16.91
N THR A 253 25.00 -4.50 -16.18
CA THR A 253 24.56 -3.58 -15.12
C THR A 253 24.05 -4.30 -13.88
N SER A 254 24.42 -3.77 -12.72
CA SER A 254 24.08 -4.32 -11.40
C SER A 254 22.94 -3.55 -10.75
N ARG A 255 21.90 -4.26 -10.28
CA ARG A 255 20.71 -3.65 -9.67
C ARG A 255 20.29 -4.38 -8.41
N THR A 256 19.79 -3.64 -7.42
CA THR A 256 19.27 -4.22 -6.17
C THR A 256 17.97 -5.01 -6.36
N GLY A 257 17.33 -4.92 -7.53
CA GLY A 257 16.15 -5.68 -7.92
C GLY A 257 15.89 -5.56 -9.42
N ILE A 258 15.25 -6.58 -10.00
CA ILE A 258 14.63 -6.47 -11.33
C ILE A 258 13.18 -6.13 -11.09
N ALA A 259 12.86 -4.85 -11.22
CA ALA A 259 11.53 -4.35 -10.94
C ALA A 259 10.53 -4.64 -12.08
N ASP A 260 11.02 -4.88 -13.31
CA ASP A 260 10.17 -4.90 -14.50
C ASP A 260 10.19 -6.27 -15.21
N PRO A 261 9.02 -6.90 -15.46
CA PRO A 261 8.90 -8.17 -16.18
C PRO A 261 9.47 -8.18 -17.60
N LYS A 262 9.69 -7.01 -18.21
CA LYS A 262 10.28 -6.88 -19.55
C LYS A 262 11.79 -7.12 -19.57
N ILE A 263 12.46 -7.03 -18.42
CA ILE A 263 13.88 -7.34 -18.30
C ILE A 263 14.03 -8.86 -18.08
N LYS A 264 14.09 -9.60 -19.19
CA LYS A 264 14.28 -11.07 -19.20
C LYS A 264 15.25 -11.47 -20.29
N VAL A 265 15.89 -12.63 -20.13
CA VAL A 265 16.83 -13.18 -21.12
C VAL A 265 16.16 -13.23 -22.50
N GLY A 266 16.85 -12.70 -23.51
CA GLY A 266 16.37 -12.57 -24.89
C GLY A 266 15.58 -11.30 -25.20
N ALA A 267 15.12 -10.55 -24.19
CA ALA A 267 14.39 -9.30 -24.41
C ALA A 267 15.32 -8.18 -24.92
N ILE A 268 14.75 -7.28 -25.72
CA ILE A 268 15.39 -6.01 -26.08
C ILE A 268 14.97 -4.97 -25.05
N VAL A 269 15.95 -4.22 -24.54
CA VAL A 269 15.75 -3.08 -23.65
C VAL A 269 16.45 -1.87 -24.25
N HIS A 270 15.88 -0.68 -24.07
CA HIS A 270 16.46 0.56 -24.58
C HIS A 270 17.37 1.17 -23.52
N ALA A 271 18.66 1.33 -23.82
CA ALA A 271 19.56 2.09 -22.98
C ALA A 271 19.20 3.58 -23.06
N ALA A 272 18.97 4.22 -21.92
CA ALA A 272 18.60 5.62 -21.85
C ALA A 272 19.46 6.39 -20.84
N VAL A 273 19.82 7.63 -21.17
CA VAL A 273 20.38 8.58 -20.20
C VAL A 273 19.51 9.82 -20.19
N TRP A 274 18.44 9.81 -19.37
CA TRP A 274 17.40 10.85 -19.37
C TRP A 274 16.82 11.06 -20.77
N GLU A 275 15.66 10.44 -21.10
CA GLU A 275 14.98 10.47 -22.41
C GLU A 275 15.56 11.52 -23.39
N PRO A 276 16.29 11.10 -24.46
CA PRO A 276 16.00 9.90 -25.26
C PRO A 276 16.86 8.65 -24.99
N HIS A 277 16.41 7.52 -25.54
CA HIS A 277 17.19 6.29 -25.66
C HIS A 277 18.33 6.46 -26.68
N PHE A 278 19.46 5.82 -26.46
CA PHE A 278 20.66 5.96 -27.30
C PHE A 278 21.22 4.64 -27.85
N ALA A 279 20.76 3.49 -27.34
CA ALA A 279 21.16 2.18 -27.85
C ALA A 279 20.13 1.10 -27.51
N ASP A 280 20.02 0.09 -28.37
CA ASP A 280 19.23 -1.12 -28.12
C ASP A 280 20.12 -2.22 -27.57
N LEU A 281 19.70 -2.82 -26.46
CA LEU A 281 20.46 -3.85 -25.76
C LEU A 281 19.65 -5.13 -25.69
N ARG A 282 20.19 -6.25 -26.18
CA ARG A 282 19.62 -7.57 -25.94
C ARG A 282 20.15 -8.12 -24.63
N VAL A 283 19.24 -8.49 -23.73
CA VAL A 283 19.60 -9.14 -22.47
C VAL A 283 20.09 -10.56 -22.75
N LYS A 284 21.35 -10.83 -22.44
CA LYS A 284 22.01 -12.12 -22.66
C LYS A 284 21.82 -13.07 -21.49
N ASP A 285 22.03 -12.56 -20.28
CA ASP A 285 21.95 -13.34 -19.06
C ASP A 285 21.55 -12.46 -17.87
N ILE A 286 20.95 -13.09 -16.87
CA ILE A 286 20.55 -12.45 -15.62
C ILE A 286 20.97 -13.36 -14.47
N GLU A 287 22.01 -12.97 -13.76
CA GLU A 287 22.49 -13.68 -12.58
C GLU A 287 22.11 -12.96 -11.29
N ARG A 288 21.98 -13.72 -10.20
CA ARG A 288 21.77 -13.18 -8.86
C ARG A 288 23.02 -13.44 -8.03
N LYS A 289 23.73 -12.37 -7.65
CA LYS A 289 25.04 -12.42 -7.00
C LYS A 289 25.01 -11.66 -5.68
N ARG A 290 25.76 -12.12 -4.67
CA ARG A 290 26.00 -11.31 -3.46
C ARG A 290 27.16 -10.36 -3.69
N LEU A 291 27.08 -9.15 -3.15
CA LEU A 291 28.13 -8.14 -3.32
C LEU A 291 29.52 -8.60 -2.82
N LYS A 292 29.61 -9.48 -1.82
CA LYS A 292 30.90 -10.04 -1.39
C LYS A 292 31.63 -10.88 -2.43
N TYR A 293 30.91 -11.38 -3.43
CA TYR A 293 31.48 -12.16 -4.53
C TYR A 293 31.77 -11.31 -5.76
N PHE A 294 31.54 -9.99 -5.71
CA PHE A 294 31.95 -9.09 -6.79
C PHE A 294 33.47 -8.98 -6.85
N ASP A 295 34.03 -9.21 -8.03
CA ASP A 295 35.47 -9.17 -8.29
C ASP A 295 35.85 -8.02 -9.25
N GLU A 296 37.14 -7.95 -9.59
CA GLU A 296 37.69 -6.94 -10.50
C GLU A 296 37.11 -7.05 -11.93
N GLU A 297 36.82 -8.28 -12.39
CA GLU A 297 36.24 -8.48 -13.72
C GLU A 297 34.80 -7.98 -13.77
N ASP A 298 34.03 -8.18 -12.70
CA ASP A 298 32.70 -7.58 -12.58
C ASP A 298 32.77 -6.05 -12.57
N ALA A 299 33.66 -5.46 -11.77
CA ALA A 299 33.82 -4.01 -11.70
C ALA A 299 34.21 -3.43 -13.08
N LYS A 300 35.06 -4.15 -13.81
CA LYS A 300 35.48 -3.79 -15.17
C LYS A 300 34.34 -3.89 -16.17
N ARG A 301 33.50 -4.93 -16.14
CA ARG A 301 32.34 -5.06 -17.04
C ARG A 301 31.23 -4.07 -16.72
N GLU A 302 31.07 -3.68 -15.45
CA GLU A 302 30.05 -2.72 -15.01
C GLU A 302 30.38 -1.29 -15.46
N GLY A 303 31.64 -0.91 -15.59
CA GLY A 303 31.95 0.46 -16.02
C GLY A 303 33.42 0.74 -16.17
N GLY A 304 34.24 -0.29 -16.36
CA GLY A 304 35.69 -0.23 -16.35
C GLY A 304 36.26 0.32 -15.06
N TYR A 305 35.64 -0.02 -13.93
CA TYR A 305 36.10 0.36 -12.60
C TYR A 305 37.08 -0.68 -12.07
N THR A 306 37.92 -0.27 -11.12
CA THR A 306 38.47 -1.22 -10.15
C THR A 306 37.39 -1.62 -9.13
N LEU A 307 37.60 -2.72 -8.40
CA LEU A 307 36.66 -3.15 -7.36
C LEU A 307 36.47 -2.08 -6.27
N GLU A 308 37.52 -1.36 -5.92
CA GLU A 308 37.45 -0.25 -4.95
C GLU A 308 36.62 0.93 -5.47
N GLU A 309 36.82 1.30 -6.74
CA GLU A 309 36.03 2.34 -7.40
C GLU A 309 34.56 1.95 -7.51
N PHE A 310 34.27 0.70 -7.87
CA PHE A 310 32.91 0.18 -7.90
C PHE A 310 32.26 0.25 -6.51
N LYS A 311 32.96 -0.17 -5.45
CA LYS A 311 32.47 -0.06 -4.06
C LYS A 311 32.16 1.39 -3.69
N ARG A 312 32.98 2.35 -4.12
CA ARG A 312 32.73 3.79 -3.90
C ARG A 312 31.47 4.26 -4.63
N VAL A 313 31.38 4.00 -5.93
CA VAL A 313 30.19 4.35 -6.74
C VAL A 313 28.93 3.69 -6.20
N TRP A 314 29.01 2.43 -5.75
CA TRP A 314 27.90 1.73 -5.12
C TRP A 314 27.41 2.44 -3.86
N LYS A 315 28.33 2.85 -2.98
CA LYS A 315 28.00 3.59 -1.75
C LYS A 315 27.38 4.96 -2.06
N GLU A 316 27.81 5.64 -3.11
CA GLU A 316 27.19 6.90 -3.55
C GLU A 316 25.72 6.70 -3.99
N ILE A 317 25.41 5.59 -4.68
CA ILE A 317 24.06 5.32 -5.19
C ILE A 317 23.15 4.75 -4.10
N HIS A 318 23.65 3.80 -3.33
CA HIS A 318 22.85 2.95 -2.43
C HIS A 318 23.10 3.26 -0.94
N GLY A 319 23.94 4.24 -0.63
CA GLY A 319 24.26 4.72 0.71
C GLY A 319 25.25 3.85 1.50
N LYS A 320 25.17 2.52 1.36
CA LYS A 320 26.08 1.59 2.06
C LYS A 320 26.46 0.38 1.21
N TRP A 321 27.64 -0.16 1.51
CA TRP A 321 28.08 -1.46 1.01
C TRP A 321 27.69 -2.53 2.02
N ASN A 322 26.82 -3.46 1.60
CA ASN A 322 26.45 -4.61 2.40
C ASN A 322 26.87 -5.88 1.66
N GLU A 323 27.89 -6.55 2.17
CA GLU A 323 28.49 -7.74 1.56
C GLU A 323 27.50 -8.88 1.29
N ASP A 324 26.48 -9.02 2.13
CA ASP A 324 25.46 -10.06 1.99
C ASP A 324 24.24 -9.63 1.17
N GLN A 325 24.22 -8.39 0.66
CA GLN A 325 23.17 -7.92 -0.21
C GLN A 325 23.20 -8.67 -1.54
N PHE A 326 22.04 -9.21 -1.93
CA PHE A 326 21.85 -9.75 -3.27
C PHE A 326 21.58 -8.63 -4.27
N VAL A 327 22.19 -8.77 -5.43
CA VAL A 327 21.98 -7.92 -6.60
C VAL A 327 21.71 -8.80 -7.82
N TYR A 328 21.00 -8.26 -8.78
CA TYR A 328 20.88 -8.82 -10.12
C TYR A 328 21.94 -8.18 -11.00
N VAL A 329 22.74 -9.00 -11.66
CA VAL A 329 23.69 -8.56 -12.68
C VAL A 329 23.09 -8.96 -14.03
N ILE A 330 22.79 -7.95 -14.83
CA ILE A 330 22.16 -8.10 -16.14
C ILE A 330 23.26 -7.95 -17.18
N HIS A 331 23.57 -9.04 -17.87
CA HIS A 331 24.50 -9.05 -19.00
C HIS A 331 23.75 -8.74 -20.28
N PHE A 332 24.31 -7.88 -21.12
CA PHE A 332 23.67 -7.46 -22.35
C PHE A 332 24.67 -7.30 -23.50
N GLU A 333 24.16 -7.44 -24.73
CA GLU A 333 24.87 -7.10 -25.96
C GLU A 333 24.17 -5.94 -26.65
N ARG A 334 24.93 -5.02 -27.22
CA ARG A 334 24.35 -3.96 -28.05
C ARG A 334 23.93 -4.54 -29.41
N MET A 335 22.73 -4.17 -29.84
CA MET A 335 22.25 -4.43 -31.19
C MET A 335 22.90 -3.42 -32.14
N LYS A 336 23.49 -3.91 -33.23
CA LYS A 336 24.15 -3.06 -34.24
C LYS A 336 23.18 -2.58 -35.30
#